data_AF-A0A6C0LXG5-F1
#
_entry.id   AF-A0A6C0LXG5-F1
#
_cell.length_a   1.000
_cell.length_b   1.000
_cell.length_c   1.000
_cell.angle_alpha   90.00
_cell.angle_beta   90.00
_cell.angle_gamma   90.00
#
_symmetry.space_group_name_H-M   'P 1'
#
loop_
_entity.id
_entity.type
_entity.pdbx_description
1 polymer ?
#
loop_
_entity_poly.entity_id
_entity_poly.type
_entity_poly.pdbx_seq_one_letter_code
_entity_poly.pdbx_strand_id
1 'polypeptide(L)'
;MSYSSSKEFTPHCPIKMADGRAFTDYRPRCMVNSELLSDVHNNSMVRSSYESRMFLQDNAEKLMERNRQTMLKNLTPCAPCTRPFSDQGTMYPQQYIVRCDGVSCEKIEVNPGGLGTSTRIY
;
A
#
# COMPACT_ATOMS: atom_id res chain seq x y z
N MET A 1 19.72 -5.53 -26.21
CA MET A 1 18.89 -5.81 -25.02
C MET A 1 19.77 -5.73 -23.79
N SER A 2 19.90 -4.54 -23.24
CA SER A 2 20.72 -4.33 -22.04
C SER A 2 19.82 -4.54 -20.83
N TYR A 3 19.89 -5.71 -20.22
CA TYR A 3 19.30 -5.95 -18.90
C TYR A 3 20.08 -5.12 -17.88
N SER A 4 19.63 -3.90 -17.62
CA SER A 4 20.05 -3.16 -16.44
C SER A 4 19.42 -3.82 -15.22
N SER A 5 20.07 -4.87 -14.72
CA SER A 5 19.84 -5.37 -13.37
C SER A 5 20.07 -4.21 -12.41
N SER A 6 18.99 -3.72 -11.80
CA SER A 6 19.02 -2.65 -10.81
C SER A 6 19.77 -3.13 -9.57
N LYS A 7 21.10 -3.04 -9.62
CA LYS A 7 21.97 -3.15 -8.45
C LYS A 7 21.90 -1.85 -7.69
N GLU A 8 20.83 -1.64 -6.95
CA GLU A 8 20.90 -0.75 -5.80
C GLU A 8 19.90 -1.21 -4.76
N PHE A 9 20.38 -2.04 -3.83
CA PHE A 9 19.72 -2.26 -2.57
C PHE A 9 19.76 -0.92 -1.83
N THR A 10 18.75 -0.08 -2.03
CA THR A 10 18.56 1.12 -1.22
C THR A 10 18.01 0.66 0.13
N PRO A 11 18.80 0.66 1.22
CA PRO A 11 18.39 0.04 2.49
C PRO A 11 17.18 0.71 3.14
N HIS A 12 16.74 1.87 2.62
CA HIS A 12 15.67 2.69 3.17
C HIS A 12 14.37 2.66 2.33
N CYS A 13 14.33 1.89 1.23
CA CYS A 13 13.15 1.78 0.39
C CYS A 13 12.59 0.34 0.42
N PRO A 14 11.26 0.16 0.38
CA PRO A 14 10.67 -1.16 0.21
C PRO A 14 11.05 -1.75 -1.14
N ILE A 15 11.31 -3.07 -1.17
CA ILE A 15 11.59 -3.82 -2.41
C ILE A 15 10.33 -3.81 -3.29
N LYS A 16 10.52 -3.55 -4.58
CA LYS A 16 9.44 -3.41 -5.58
C LYS A 16 9.65 -4.37 -6.75
N MET A 17 8.55 -4.75 -7.38
CA MET A 17 8.55 -5.46 -8.66
C MET A 17 9.06 -4.55 -9.79
N ALA A 18 9.33 -5.11 -10.98
CA ALA A 18 9.82 -4.36 -12.14
C ALA A 18 8.86 -3.22 -12.60
N ASP A 19 7.56 -3.38 -12.37
CA ASP A 19 6.53 -2.36 -12.65
C ASP A 19 6.30 -1.38 -11.48
N GLY A 20 7.15 -1.45 -10.45
CA GLY A 20 7.11 -0.57 -9.27
C GLY A 20 6.09 -0.95 -8.20
N ARG A 21 5.29 -2.01 -8.39
CA ARG A 21 4.33 -2.45 -7.35
C ARG A 21 5.06 -3.06 -6.15
N ALA A 22 4.45 -2.88 -4.97
CA ALA A 22 4.84 -3.62 -3.79
C ALA A 22 4.42 -5.09 -3.94
N PHE A 23 5.20 -6.01 -3.37
CA PHE A 23 4.83 -7.42 -3.33
C PHE A 23 3.49 -7.65 -2.60
N THR A 24 3.15 -6.78 -1.65
CA THR A 24 1.92 -6.83 -0.85
C THR A 24 0.80 -5.92 -1.41
N ASP A 25 0.76 -5.68 -2.72
CA ASP A 25 -0.34 -4.93 -3.35
C ASP A 25 -1.62 -5.80 -3.38
N TYR A 26 -2.51 -5.60 -2.41
CA TYR A 26 -3.77 -6.34 -2.26
C TYR A 26 -4.95 -5.75 -3.05
N ARG A 27 -4.71 -4.84 -4.01
CA ARG A 27 -5.80 -4.25 -4.78
C ARG A 27 -6.62 -5.36 -5.49
N PRO A 28 -7.95 -5.37 -5.32
CA PRO A 28 -8.78 -6.43 -5.86
C PRO A 28 -8.82 -6.35 -7.39
N ARG A 29 -8.90 -7.52 -8.03
CA ARG A 29 -8.96 -7.62 -9.51
C ARG A 29 -10.06 -6.75 -10.12
N CYS A 30 -11.22 -6.65 -9.47
CA CYS A 30 -12.35 -5.88 -10.00
C CYS A 30 -12.04 -4.38 -10.11
N MET A 31 -11.32 -3.82 -9.13
CA MET A 31 -10.90 -2.42 -9.15
C MET A 31 -9.92 -2.17 -10.29
N VAL A 32 -8.84 -2.97 -10.36
CA VAL A 32 -7.83 -2.84 -11.42
C VAL A 32 -8.43 -3.04 -12.81
N ASN A 33 -9.34 -3.99 -12.97
CA ASN A 33 -10.02 -4.21 -14.25
C ASN A 33 -10.98 -3.08 -14.61
N SER A 34 -11.64 -2.44 -13.64
CA SER A 34 -12.51 -1.30 -13.92
C SER A 34 -11.73 -0.10 -14.45
N GLU A 35 -10.55 0.18 -13.90
CA GLU A 35 -9.62 1.20 -14.41
C GLU A 35 -9.19 0.87 -15.84
N LEU A 36 -8.73 -0.36 -16.08
CA LEU A 36 -8.35 -0.81 -17.42
C LEU A 36 -9.50 -0.69 -18.42
N LEU A 37 -10.72 -1.09 -18.04
CA LEU A 37 -11.89 -1.01 -18.92
C LEU A 37 -12.29 0.44 -19.19
N SER A 38 -12.07 1.35 -18.26
CA SER A 38 -12.25 2.79 -18.51
C SER A 38 -11.22 3.32 -19.51
N ASP A 39 -9.97 2.88 -19.42
CA ASP A 39 -8.92 3.26 -20.39
C ASP A 39 -9.23 2.72 -21.79
N VAL A 40 -9.66 1.46 -21.90
CA VAL A 40 -10.06 0.84 -23.17
C VAL A 40 -11.28 1.57 -23.77
N HIS A 41 -12.24 1.96 -22.92
CA HIS A 41 -13.41 2.73 -23.32
C HIS A 41 -13.04 4.12 -23.85
N ASN A 42 -12.16 4.85 -23.15
CA ASN A 42 -11.67 6.15 -23.58
C ASN A 42 -10.93 6.10 -24.93
N ASN A 43 -10.30 4.96 -25.26
CA ASN A 43 -9.65 4.72 -26.54
C ASN A 43 -10.60 4.14 -27.61
N SER A 44 -11.92 4.18 -27.38
CA SER A 44 -12.97 3.74 -28.33
C SER A 44 -12.87 2.28 -28.79
N MET A 45 -12.19 1.41 -28.02
CA MET A 45 -12.05 -0.01 -28.36
C MET A 45 -13.25 -0.84 -27.89
N VAL A 46 -13.59 -1.86 -28.67
CA VAL A 46 -14.66 -2.84 -28.36
C VAL A 46 -14.25 -3.69 -27.14
N ARG A 47 -15.18 -3.91 -26.20
CA ARG A 47 -14.97 -4.59 -24.90
C ARG A 47 -14.79 -6.11 -25.00
N SER A 48 -14.23 -6.61 -26.10
CA SER A 48 -13.94 -8.04 -26.24
C SER A 48 -12.71 -8.42 -25.43
N SER A 49 -12.67 -9.68 -24.97
CA SER A 49 -11.51 -10.24 -24.26
C SER A 49 -10.26 -10.29 -25.16
N TYR A 50 -10.45 -10.47 -26.47
CA TYR A 50 -9.38 -10.45 -27.45
C TYR A 50 -8.76 -9.05 -27.59
N GLU A 51 -9.58 -8.03 -27.81
CA GLU A 51 -9.13 -6.64 -27.93
C GLU A 51 -8.46 -6.14 -26.64
N SER A 52 -9.01 -6.53 -25.48
CA SER A 52 -8.40 -6.23 -24.18
C SER A 52 -7.02 -6.86 -24.05
N ARG A 53 -6.84 -8.10 -24.54
CA ARG A 53 -5.52 -8.77 -24.56
C ARG A 53 -4.56 -8.06 -25.50
N MET A 54 -4.97 -7.73 -26.72
CA MET A 54 -4.14 -7.02 -27.69
C MET A 54 -3.69 -5.65 -27.15
N PHE A 55 -4.63 -4.88 -26.58
CA PHE A 55 -4.30 -3.60 -25.94
C PHE A 55 -3.26 -3.74 -24.84
N LEU A 56 -3.40 -4.74 -23.96
CA LEU A 56 -2.46 -4.99 -22.87
C LEU A 56 -1.07 -5.38 -23.40
N GLN A 57 -1.00 -6.15 -24.48
CA GLN A 57 0.25 -6.55 -25.11
C GLN A 57 0.94 -5.35 -25.78
N ASP A 58 0.20 -4.58 -26.58
CA ASP A 58 0.74 -3.45 -27.33
C ASP A 58 1.14 -2.26 -26.44
N ASN A 59 0.53 -2.14 -25.26
CA ASN A 59 0.78 -1.05 -24.32
C ASN A 59 1.48 -1.49 -23.03
N ALA A 60 2.03 -2.71 -22.99
CA ALA A 60 2.62 -3.30 -21.78
C ALA A 60 3.64 -2.37 -21.11
N GLU A 61 4.61 -1.85 -21.88
CA GLU A 61 5.67 -0.98 -21.33
C GLU A 61 5.11 0.33 -20.77
N LYS A 62 4.14 0.94 -21.46
CA LYS A 62 3.49 2.19 -21.01
C LYS A 62 2.68 1.97 -19.73
N LEU A 63 1.99 0.83 -19.63
CA LEU A 63 1.24 0.44 -18.44
C LEU A 63 2.17 0.20 -17.26
N MET A 64 3.30 -0.49 -17.47
CA MET A 64 4.32 -0.72 -16.45
C MET A 64 4.94 0.60 -15.96
N GLU A 65 5.27 1.52 -16.86
CA GLU A 65 5.84 2.82 -16.47
C GLU A 65 4.81 3.69 -15.72
N ARG A 66 3.55 3.71 -16.16
CA ARG A 66 2.47 4.40 -15.43
C ARG A 66 2.32 3.85 -14.01
N ASN A 67 2.28 2.53 -13.87
CA ASN A 67 2.21 1.87 -12.56
C ASN A 67 3.40 2.28 -11.68
N ARG A 68 4.61 2.29 -12.25
CA ARG A 68 5.82 2.69 -11.54
C ARG A 68 5.73 4.11 -11.01
N GLN A 69 5.26 5.05 -11.83
CA GLN A 69 5.08 6.45 -11.45
C GLN A 69 4.02 6.62 -10.36
N THR A 70 2.87 5.94 -10.47
CA THR A 70 1.82 5.97 -9.45
C THR A 70 2.33 5.42 -8.11
N MET A 71 3.09 4.33 -8.14
CA MET A 71 3.65 3.72 -6.92
C MET A 71 4.72 4.58 -6.26
N LEU A 72 5.57 5.25 -7.05
CA LEU A 72 6.63 6.12 -6.54
C LEU A 72 6.09 7.44 -5.95
N LYS A 73 5.03 8.00 -6.54
CA LYS A 73 4.48 9.29 -6.13
C LYS A 73 3.44 9.18 -5.01
N ASN A 74 2.57 8.18 -5.07
CA ASN A 74 1.32 8.20 -4.29
C ASN A 74 1.25 7.11 -3.22
N LEU A 75 1.58 5.85 -3.55
CA LEU A 75 1.31 4.73 -2.63
C LEU A 75 2.52 4.32 -1.78
N THR A 76 3.70 4.27 -2.40
CA THR A 76 4.92 3.74 -1.75
C THR A 76 6.13 4.61 -2.09
N PRO A 77 6.11 5.91 -1.78
CA PRO A 77 7.28 6.74 -1.96
C PRO A 77 8.45 6.17 -1.16
N CYS A 78 9.67 6.25 -1.71
CA CYS A 78 10.84 6.04 -0.88
C CYS A 78 11.07 7.33 -0.07
N ALA A 79 10.37 7.41 1.06
CA ALA A 79 10.52 8.48 2.02
C ALA A 79 11.15 7.90 3.30
N PRO A 80 12.01 8.66 4.00
CA PRO A 80 12.50 8.22 5.29
C PRO A 80 11.31 7.95 6.23
N CYS A 81 11.35 6.83 6.96
CA CYS A 81 10.35 6.49 7.97
C CYS A 81 10.44 7.37 9.23
N THR A 82 10.74 8.66 9.07
CA THR A 82 10.77 9.65 10.13
C THR A 82 9.37 10.25 10.26
N ARG A 83 8.40 9.46 10.70
CA ARG A 83 7.15 10.04 11.20
C ARG A 83 7.48 10.71 12.54
N PRO A 84 7.08 11.97 12.78
CA PRO A 84 7.17 12.52 14.12
C PRO A 84 6.31 11.65 15.05
N PHE A 85 6.89 11.14 16.14
CA PHE A 85 6.18 10.28 17.10
C PHE A 85 5.02 11.00 17.82
N SER A 86 4.84 12.30 17.57
CA SER A 86 3.71 13.11 18.03
C SER A 86 2.42 12.88 17.25
N ASP A 87 2.49 12.37 16.01
CA ASP A 87 1.29 11.98 15.27
C ASP A 87 0.76 10.66 15.81
N GLN A 88 -0.55 10.60 16.10
CA GLN A 88 -1.21 9.42 16.66
C GLN A 88 -1.20 8.18 15.74
N GLY A 89 -0.51 8.24 14.59
CA GLY A 89 -0.43 7.16 13.62
C GLY A 89 -1.80 6.81 13.04
N THR A 90 -1.91 5.63 12.44
CA THR A 90 -3.19 5.06 11.95
C THR A 90 -3.92 4.27 13.02
N MET A 91 -3.38 4.21 14.24
CA MET A 91 -3.95 3.48 15.35
C MET A 91 -4.92 4.40 16.09
N TYR A 92 -6.21 4.07 16.06
CA TYR A 92 -7.21 4.79 16.83
C TYR A 92 -6.90 4.68 18.34
N PRO A 93 -7.09 5.74 19.14
CA PRO A 93 -6.76 5.72 20.57
C PRO A 93 -7.50 4.61 21.31
N GLN A 94 -6.84 3.96 22.26
CA GLN A 94 -7.45 2.88 23.03
C GLN A 94 -8.40 3.41 24.10
N GLN A 95 -9.51 2.71 24.34
CA GLN A 95 -10.44 3.09 25.39
C GLN A 95 -9.87 2.80 26.78
N TYR A 96 -9.29 1.61 26.92
CA TYR A 96 -8.75 1.12 28.18
C TYR A 96 -7.28 0.70 28.04
N ILE A 97 -6.54 0.83 29.13
CA ILE A 97 -5.21 0.26 29.30
C ILE A 97 -5.25 -0.69 30.50
N VAL A 98 -4.73 -1.90 30.33
CA VAL A 98 -4.47 -2.82 31.44
C VAL A 98 -3.09 -2.53 31.98
N ARG A 99 -3.05 -2.07 33.24
CA ARG A 99 -1.83 -1.89 34.00
C ARG A 99 -1.68 -3.09 34.92
N CYS A 100 -0.60 -3.86 34.74
CA CYS A 100 -0.27 -4.97 35.60
C CYS A 100 0.93 -4.64 36.46
N ASP A 101 0.79 -4.83 37.77
CA ASP A 101 1.92 -4.93 38.70
C ASP A 101 2.24 -6.43 38.92
N GLY A 102 3.24 -6.74 39.75
CA GLY A 102 3.64 -8.13 40.02
C GLY A 102 2.61 -9.00 40.75
N VAL A 103 1.47 -8.43 41.17
CA VAL A 103 0.45 -9.11 41.99
C VAL A 103 -0.96 -9.02 41.38
N SER A 104 -1.30 -7.92 40.71
CA SER A 104 -2.63 -7.70 40.15
C SER A 104 -2.58 -6.89 38.86
N CYS A 105 -3.63 -7.03 38.06
CA CYS A 105 -3.86 -6.23 36.85
C CYS A 105 -5.15 -5.43 37.00
N GLU A 106 -5.09 -4.13 36.76
CA GLU A 106 -6.24 -3.23 36.74
C GLU A 106 -6.50 -2.70 35.33
N LYS A 107 -7.78 -2.57 34.97
CA LYS A 107 -8.21 -2.01 33.68
C LYS A 107 -8.61 -0.56 33.89
N ILE A 108 -7.80 0.36 33.39
CA ILE A 108 -7.97 1.80 33.55
C ILE A 108 -8.56 2.37 32.26
N GLU A 109 -9.63 3.16 32.37
CA GLU A 109 -10.17 3.91 31.24
C GLU A 109 -9.33 5.17 30.99
N VAL A 110 -8.79 5.30 29.78
CA VAL A 110 -7.89 6.40 29.40
C VAL A 110 -8.56 7.35 28.41
N ASN A 111 -9.43 6.83 27.56
CA ASN A 111 -10.18 7.65 26.61
C ASN A 111 -11.60 7.09 26.40
N PRO A 112 -12.66 7.74 26.90
CA PRO A 112 -14.03 7.26 26.74
C PRO A 112 -14.48 7.11 25.28
N GLY A 113 -13.89 7.88 24.36
CA GLY A 113 -14.16 7.80 22.92
C GLY A 113 -13.19 6.89 22.16
N GLY A 114 -12.28 6.21 22.86
CA GLY A 114 -11.34 5.25 22.28
C GLY A 114 -11.99 3.90 21.97
N LEU A 115 -11.24 2.99 21.36
CA LEU A 115 -11.72 1.63 21.08
C LEU A 115 -10.75 0.57 21.59
N GLY A 116 -11.30 -0.50 22.16
CA GLY A 116 -10.54 -1.67 22.58
C GLY A 116 -9.74 -1.48 23.87
N THR A 117 -8.82 -2.40 24.12
CA THR A 117 -7.99 -2.46 25.33
C THR A 117 -6.56 -2.81 24.95
N SER A 118 -5.58 -2.03 25.43
CA SER A 118 -4.16 -2.36 25.28
C SER A 118 -3.55 -2.85 26.59
N THR A 119 -2.48 -3.64 26.50
CA THR A 119 -1.73 -4.11 27.66
C THR A 119 -0.45 -3.30 27.77
N ARG A 120 -0.21 -2.64 28.91
CA ARG A 120 1.06 -1.97 29.20
C ARG A 120 1.69 -2.63 30.41
N ILE A 121 2.78 -3.37 30.19
CA ILE A 121 3.56 -4.01 31.24
C ILE A 121 4.59 -2.98 31.71
N TYR A 122 4.63 -2.72 33.02
CA TYR A 122 5.66 -1.92 33.68
C TYR A 122 6.64 -2.83 34.42
#